data_AF-A0A925NFR8-F1
#
_entry.id   AF-A0A925NFR8-F1
#
_cell.length_a   1.000
_cell.length_b   1.000
_cell.length_c   1.000
_cell.angle_alpha   90.00
_cell.angle_beta   90.00
_cell.angle_gamma   90.00
#
_symmetry.space_group_name_H-M   'P 1'
#
loop_
_entity.id
_entity.type
_entity.pdbx_description
1 polymer ?
#
loop_
_entity_poly.entity_id
_entity_poly.type
_entity_poly.pdbx_seq_one_letter_code
_entity_poly.pdbx_strand_id
1 'polypeptide(L)'
;MTAPTFRIIVEEIMSTHHALLRRELPQITDMLKSLTENADSAPLDEAQMIFQKVRSKVETHLRDEETVLFPTGIALESGSRPEQSEMNFLERLAEMEKEHDGCSKTLDGVSHTIAEHAPDSELKDKLLKAIELVQLDFVSHVDKENNTVHPMFIELIALSQRI
;
A
#
# COMPACT_ATOMS: atom_id res chain seq x y z
N MET A 1 18.55 24.62 2.05
CA MET A 1 17.24 24.09 2.49
C MET A 1 17.55 22.93 3.43
N THR A 2 16.95 22.89 4.62
CA THR A 2 17.07 21.74 5.54
C THR A 2 16.33 20.55 4.94
N ALA A 3 16.85 19.34 5.14
CA ALA A 3 16.14 18.12 4.73
C ALA A 3 14.76 18.05 5.39
N PRO A 4 13.73 17.50 4.72
CA PRO A 4 12.41 17.32 5.31
C PRO A 4 12.48 16.37 6.52
N THR A 5 11.63 16.61 7.51
CA THR A 5 11.54 15.77 8.71
C THR A 5 10.72 14.51 8.45
N PHE A 6 10.91 13.47 9.26
CA PHE A 6 10.16 12.22 9.19
C PHE A 6 8.66 12.48 9.21
N ARG A 7 8.20 13.34 10.14
CA ARG A 7 6.79 13.76 10.22
C ARG A 7 6.24 14.29 8.88
N ILE A 8 6.96 15.20 8.24
CA ILE A 8 6.49 15.83 6.99
C ILE A 8 6.32 14.79 5.89
N ILE A 9 7.26 13.85 5.79
CA ILE A 9 7.27 12.80 4.76
C ILE A 9 6.08 11.85 4.95
N VAL A 10 5.84 11.37 6.17
CA VAL A 10 4.72 10.45 6.43
C VAL A 10 3.36 11.14 6.34
N GLU A 11 3.27 12.43 6.71
CA GLU A 11 2.05 13.23 6.48
C GLU A 11 1.74 13.40 4.99
N GLU A 12 2.77 13.60 4.15
CA GLU A 12 2.62 13.61 2.70
C GLU A 12 2.10 12.27 2.19
N ILE A 13 2.77 11.16 2.54
CA ILE A 13 2.38 9.79 2.14
C ILE A 13 0.91 9.49 2.48
N MET A 14 0.48 9.80 3.71
CA MET A 14 -0.90 9.58 4.13
C MET A 14 -1.90 10.42 3.31
N SER A 15 -1.58 11.70 3.08
CA SER A 15 -2.48 12.63 2.39
C SER A 15 -2.53 12.43 0.87
N THR A 16 -1.53 11.79 0.28
CA THR A 16 -1.46 11.51 -1.16
C THR A 16 -1.78 10.05 -1.46
N HIS A 17 -0.91 9.14 -1.05
CA HIS A 17 -0.91 7.74 -1.48
C HIS A 17 -1.96 6.94 -0.72
N HIS A 18 -2.01 7.05 0.61
CA HIS A 18 -2.99 6.29 1.39
C HIS A 18 -4.42 6.80 1.12
N ALA A 19 -4.57 8.12 0.91
CA ALA A 19 -5.82 8.71 0.51
C ALA A 19 -6.30 8.21 -0.86
N LEU A 20 -5.40 8.05 -1.83
CA LEU A 20 -5.70 7.46 -3.14
C LEU A 20 -6.13 6.00 -3.01
N LEU A 21 -5.36 5.18 -2.28
CA LEU A 21 -5.70 3.76 -2.07
C LEU A 21 -7.06 3.58 -1.40
N ARG A 22 -7.38 4.38 -0.38
CA ARG A 22 -8.70 4.36 0.29
C ARG A 22 -9.84 4.75 -0.64
N ARG A 23 -9.58 5.60 -1.63
CA ARG A 23 -10.58 6.04 -2.61
C ARG A 23 -10.79 5.01 -3.71
N GLU A 24 -9.70 4.48 -4.27
CA GLU A 24 -9.74 3.66 -5.49
C GLU A 24 -10.03 2.18 -5.20
N LEU A 25 -9.47 1.58 -4.14
CA LEU A 25 -9.64 0.15 -3.88
C LEU A 25 -11.12 -0.28 -3.70
N PRO A 26 -11.99 0.49 -3.01
CA PRO A 26 -13.41 0.18 -2.96
C PRO A 26 -14.09 0.27 -4.33
N GLN A 27 -13.79 1.30 -5.12
CA GLN A 27 -14.37 1.49 -6.45
C GLN A 27 -13.97 0.36 -7.42
N ILE A 28 -12.71 -0.06 -7.38
CA ILE A 28 -12.22 -1.22 -8.13
C ILE A 28 -12.95 -2.48 -7.69
N THR A 29 -13.20 -2.66 -6.39
CA THR A 29 -13.96 -3.81 -5.87
C THR A 29 -15.36 -3.88 -6.48
N ASP A 30 -16.07 -2.74 -6.49
CA ASP A 30 -17.45 -2.66 -6.98
C ASP A 30 -17.53 -2.86 -8.50
N MET A 31 -16.60 -2.25 -9.25
CA MET A 31 -16.51 -2.43 -10.70
C MET A 31 -16.15 -3.86 -11.08
N LEU A 32 -15.18 -4.46 -10.40
CA LEU A 32 -14.77 -5.84 -10.64
C LEU A 32 -15.91 -6.81 -10.32
N LYS A 33 -16.63 -6.61 -9.21
CA LYS A 33 -17.84 -7.38 -8.89
C LYS A 33 -18.91 -7.26 -9.97
N SER A 34 -19.18 -6.04 -10.44
CA SER A 34 -20.17 -5.80 -11.50
C SER A 34 -19.75 -6.47 -12.82
N LEU A 35 -18.44 -6.51 -13.09
CA LEU A 35 -17.89 -7.15 -14.29
C LEU A 35 -18.01 -8.68 -14.21
N THR A 36 -17.75 -9.29 -13.05
CA THR A 36 -17.82 -10.74 -12.86
C THR A 36 -19.25 -11.27 -12.82
N GLU A 37 -20.19 -10.55 -12.18
CA GLU A 37 -21.61 -10.96 -12.13
C GLU A 37 -22.25 -11.14 -13.51
N ASN A 38 -21.73 -10.44 -14.52
CA ASN A 38 -22.23 -10.50 -15.90
C ASN A 38 -21.39 -11.42 -16.80
N ALA A 39 -20.29 -11.97 -16.30
CA ALA A 39 -19.36 -12.78 -17.07
C ALA A 39 -19.31 -14.20 -16.49
N ASP A 40 -19.86 -15.18 -17.21
CA ASP A 40 -19.70 -16.60 -16.90
C ASP A 40 -18.25 -17.04 -17.19
N SER A 41 -17.31 -16.64 -16.34
CA SER A 41 -15.86 -16.71 -16.60
C SER A 41 -15.08 -16.97 -15.31
N ALA A 42 -14.68 -18.23 -15.12
CA ALA A 42 -13.88 -18.65 -13.97
C ALA A 42 -12.57 -17.84 -13.76
N PRO A 43 -11.82 -17.43 -14.81
CA PRO A 43 -10.66 -16.55 -14.62
C PRO A 43 -11.02 -15.19 -14.00
N LEU A 44 -12.17 -14.61 -14.33
CA LEU A 44 -12.60 -13.33 -13.78
C LEU A 44 -13.02 -13.48 -12.31
N ASP A 45 -13.69 -14.57 -11.94
CA ASP A 45 -14.00 -14.89 -10.54
C ASP A 45 -12.72 -15.05 -9.71
N GLU A 46 -11.70 -15.71 -10.28
CA GLU A 46 -10.40 -15.84 -9.65
C GLU A 46 -9.72 -14.47 -9.47
N ALA A 47 -9.71 -13.62 -10.50
CA ALA A 47 -9.19 -12.26 -10.42
C ALA A 47 -9.90 -11.44 -9.32
N GLN A 48 -11.22 -11.57 -9.19
CA GLN A 48 -11.99 -10.93 -8.13
C GLN A 48 -11.56 -11.40 -6.74
N MET A 49 -11.43 -12.71 -6.53
CA MET A 49 -10.98 -13.26 -5.24
C MET A 49 -9.55 -12.83 -4.89
N ILE A 50 -8.65 -12.83 -5.88
CA ILE A 50 -7.26 -12.40 -5.72
C ILE A 50 -7.22 -10.92 -5.34
N PHE A 51 -7.95 -10.06 -6.06
CA PHE A 51 -8.01 -8.63 -5.78
C PHE A 51 -8.53 -8.34 -4.36
N GLN A 52 -9.59 -9.03 -3.91
CA GLN A 52 -10.11 -8.87 -2.54
C GLN A 52 -9.06 -9.21 -1.47
N LYS A 53 -8.25 -10.26 -1.70
CA LYS A 53 -7.15 -10.61 -0.79
C LYS A 53 -6.07 -9.53 -0.76
N VAL A 54 -5.67 -9.00 -1.92
CA VAL A 54 -4.69 -7.90 -2.01
C VAL A 54 -5.21 -6.66 -1.30
N ARG A 55 -6.44 -6.25 -1.59
CA ARG A 55 -7.07 -5.11 -0.93
C ARG A 55 -7.04 -5.24 0.59
N SER A 56 -7.42 -6.40 1.13
CA SER A 56 -7.43 -6.64 2.58
C SER A 56 -6.03 -6.54 3.18
N LYS A 57 -5.01 -7.03 2.46
CA LYS A 57 -3.60 -6.90 2.87
C LYS A 57 -3.16 -5.43 2.87
N VAL A 58 -3.43 -4.70 1.80
CA VAL A 58 -3.10 -3.26 1.69
C VAL A 58 -3.80 -2.49 2.81
N GLU A 59 -5.10 -2.68 3.04
CA GLU A 59 -5.82 -1.99 4.13
C GLU A 59 -5.25 -2.30 5.52
N THR A 60 -4.75 -3.52 5.75
CA THR A 60 -4.07 -3.89 7.01
C THR A 60 -2.70 -3.23 7.10
N HIS A 61 -1.94 -3.25 6.00
CA HIS A 61 -0.64 -2.60 5.88
C HIS A 61 -0.72 -1.10 6.22
N LEU A 62 -1.61 -0.37 5.55
CA LEU A 62 -1.82 1.07 5.79
C LEU A 62 -2.20 1.36 7.25
N ARG A 63 -3.00 0.48 7.87
CA ARG A 63 -3.38 0.64 9.28
C ARG A 63 -2.17 0.51 10.19
N ASP A 64 -1.32 -0.48 9.95
CA ASP A 64 -0.15 -0.71 10.79
C ASP A 64 0.86 0.44 10.66
N GLU A 65 1.00 1.00 9.46
CA GLU A 65 1.75 2.24 9.26
C GLU A 65 1.20 3.40 10.08
N GLU A 66 -0.08 3.71 9.89
CA GLU A 66 -0.70 4.91 10.45
C GLU A 66 -0.90 4.86 11.96
N THR A 67 -1.03 3.65 12.53
CA THR A 67 -1.32 3.48 13.96
C THR A 67 -0.12 3.03 14.77
N VAL A 68 0.91 2.44 14.14
CA VAL A 68 2.10 1.93 14.84
C VAL A 68 3.36 2.57 14.29
N LEU A 69 3.69 2.35 13.02
CA LEU A 69 5.01 2.70 12.47
C LEU A 69 5.23 4.22 12.43
N PHE A 70 4.35 4.97 11.77
CA PHE A 70 4.50 6.42 11.62
C PHE A 70 4.43 7.16 12.96
N PRO A 71 3.48 6.88 13.87
CA PRO A 71 3.48 7.49 15.20
C PRO A 71 4.75 7.20 16.00
N THR A 72 5.27 5.97 15.93
CA THR A 72 6.52 5.59 16.58
C THR A 72 7.70 6.39 16.04
N GLY A 73 7.80 6.53 14.72
CA GLY A 73 8.90 7.27 14.08
C GLY A 73 8.87 8.75 14.43
N ILE A 74 7.68 9.34 14.45
CA ILE A 74 7.47 10.72 14.88
C ILE A 74 7.86 10.90 16.36
N ALA A 75 7.52 9.95 17.23
CA ALA A 75 7.90 10.00 18.64
C ALA A 75 9.43 9.94 18.80
N LEU A 76 10.10 9.03 18.08
CA LEU A 76 11.55 8.90 18.09
C LEU A 76 12.24 10.18 17.56
N GLU A 77 11.75 10.78 16.48
CA GLU A 77 12.25 12.04 15.93
C GLU A 77 12.16 13.19 16.95
N SER A 78 11.10 13.21 17.76
CA SER A 78 10.92 14.19 18.84
C SER A 78 11.79 13.95 20.09
N GLY A 79 12.57 12.85 20.12
CA GLY A 79 13.36 12.44 21.28
C GLY A 79 12.54 11.74 22.37
N SER A 80 11.27 11.41 22.10
CA SER A 80 10.45 10.61 22.99
C SER A 80 10.83 9.14 22.87
N ARG A 81 10.88 8.41 23.99
CA ARG A 81 10.93 6.94 23.96
C ARG A 81 9.50 6.42 23.83
N PRO A 82 9.15 5.74 22.72
CA PRO A 82 7.92 4.97 22.68
C PRO A 82 7.92 3.98 23.86
N GLU A 83 6.75 3.62 24.38
CA GLU A 83 6.66 2.47 25.29
C GLU A 83 7.34 1.26 24.63
N GLN A 84 7.98 0.41 25.44
CA GLN A 84 8.65 -0.80 24.93
C GLN A 84 7.63 -1.63 24.16
N SER A 85 7.71 -1.55 22.84
CA SER A 85 7.01 -2.46 21.95
C SER A 85 7.77 -3.78 21.95
N GLU A 86 7.07 -4.89 22.16
CA GLU A 86 7.64 -6.23 21.92
C GLU A 86 7.89 -6.49 20.42
N MET A 87 7.43 -5.58 19.54
CA MET A 87 7.60 -5.70 18.09
C MET A 87 9.05 -5.48 17.68
N ASN A 88 9.58 -6.43 16.91
CA ASN A 88 10.82 -6.26 16.19
C ASN A 88 10.59 -5.39 14.95
N PHE A 89 10.81 -4.08 15.08
CA PHE A 89 10.58 -3.15 13.98
C PHE A 89 11.43 -3.43 12.72
N LEU A 90 12.66 -3.94 12.87
CA LEU A 90 13.50 -4.25 11.70
C LEU A 90 12.93 -5.41 10.89
N GLU A 91 12.43 -6.43 11.57
CA GLU A 91 11.74 -7.55 10.94
C GLU A 91 10.43 -7.11 10.30
N ARG A 92 9.68 -6.23 10.98
CA ARG A 92 8.43 -5.67 10.45
C ARG A 92 8.66 -4.86 9.17
N LEU A 93 9.66 -3.98 9.14
CA LEU A 93 10.01 -3.23 7.92
C LEU A 93 10.38 -4.17 6.76
N ALA A 94 11.16 -5.21 7.04
CA ALA A 94 11.52 -6.20 6.02
C ALA A 94 10.31 -7.04 5.53
N GLU A 95 9.29 -7.24 6.36
CA GLU A 95 8.03 -7.85 5.95
C GLU A 95 7.23 -6.90 5.05
N MET A 96 7.11 -5.63 5.43
CA MET A 96 6.42 -4.60 4.67
C MET A 96 7.00 -4.42 3.26
N GLU A 97 8.33 -4.44 3.12
CA GLU A 97 8.97 -4.39 1.81
C GLU A 97 8.63 -5.60 0.92
N LYS A 98 8.42 -6.79 1.51
CA LYS A 98 7.94 -7.98 0.76
C LYS A 98 6.47 -7.84 0.39
N GLU A 99 5.65 -7.25 1.26
CA GLU A 99 4.26 -6.95 0.97
C GLU A 99 4.12 -5.97 -0.21
N HIS A 100 5.00 -4.98 -0.31
CA HIS A 100 5.08 -4.04 -1.44
C HIS A 100 5.30 -4.77 -2.77
N ASP A 101 6.34 -5.60 -2.86
CA ASP A 101 6.65 -6.37 -4.07
C ASP A 101 5.51 -7.34 -4.44
N GLY A 102 4.92 -8.01 -3.44
CA GLY A 102 3.81 -8.92 -3.63
C GLY A 102 2.54 -8.24 -4.15
N CYS A 103 2.24 -7.04 -3.65
CA CYS A 103 1.08 -6.25 -4.07
C CYS A 103 1.16 -5.88 -5.56
N SER A 104 2.29 -5.30 -6.00
CA SER A 104 2.50 -4.90 -7.39
C SER A 104 2.30 -6.05 -8.37
N LYS A 105 2.97 -7.19 -8.12
CA LYS A 105 2.85 -8.39 -8.96
C LYS A 105 1.42 -8.91 -9.05
N THR A 106 0.67 -8.80 -7.95
CA THR A 106 -0.70 -9.31 -7.91
C THR A 106 -1.66 -8.39 -8.66
N LEU A 107 -1.49 -7.06 -8.56
CA LEU A 107 -2.27 -6.10 -9.34
C LEU A 107 -2.02 -6.26 -10.85
N ASP A 108 -0.77 -6.50 -11.26
CA ASP A 108 -0.42 -6.81 -12.66
C ASP A 108 -1.17 -8.03 -13.17
N GLY A 109 -1.18 -9.11 -12.38
CA GLY A 109 -1.90 -10.34 -12.71
C GLY A 109 -3.41 -10.12 -12.85
N VAL A 110 -4.03 -9.41 -11.90
CA VAL A 110 -5.45 -9.06 -11.94
C VAL A 110 -5.78 -8.23 -13.19
N SER A 111 -4.99 -7.20 -13.47
CA SER A 111 -5.17 -6.34 -14.64
C SER A 111 -5.07 -7.13 -15.94
N HIS A 112 -4.07 -8.01 -16.06
CA HIS A 112 -3.90 -8.87 -17.23
C HIS A 112 -5.08 -9.83 -17.41
N THR A 113 -5.55 -10.49 -16.35
CA THR A 113 -6.71 -11.39 -16.42
C THR A 113 -7.98 -10.65 -16.85
N ILE A 114 -8.21 -9.43 -16.36
CA ILE A 114 -9.34 -8.60 -16.78
C ILE A 114 -9.21 -8.24 -18.26
N ALA A 115 -8.02 -7.84 -18.72
CA ALA A 115 -7.79 -7.45 -20.11
C ALA A 115 -8.08 -8.61 -21.09
N GLU A 116 -7.64 -9.82 -20.77
CA GLU A 116 -7.78 -11.01 -21.64
C GLU A 116 -9.16 -11.64 -21.60
N HIS A 117 -9.82 -11.69 -20.43
CA HIS A 117 -11.02 -12.50 -20.24
C HIS A 117 -12.32 -11.70 -20.15
N ALA A 118 -12.27 -10.39 -19.89
CA ALA A 118 -13.48 -9.58 -19.83
C ALA A 118 -13.92 -9.13 -21.23
N PRO A 119 -15.24 -9.17 -21.54
CA PRO A 119 -15.75 -8.64 -22.78
C PRO A 119 -15.51 -7.12 -22.86
N ASP A 120 -15.27 -6.64 -24.07
CA ASP A 120 -15.03 -5.22 -24.31
C ASP A 120 -16.26 -4.39 -23.91
N SER A 121 -16.05 -3.44 -23.01
CA SER A 121 -17.10 -2.61 -22.45
C SER A 121 -16.51 -1.35 -21.81
N GLU A 122 -17.32 -0.30 -21.68
CA GLU A 122 -16.91 0.92 -20.96
C GLU A 122 -16.53 0.62 -19.49
N LEU A 123 -17.16 -0.39 -18.88
CA LEU A 123 -16.83 -0.83 -17.51
C LEU A 123 -15.43 -1.44 -17.44
N LYS A 124 -15.06 -2.32 -18.38
CA LYS A 124 -13.71 -2.90 -18.49
C LYS A 124 -12.66 -1.79 -18.61
N ASP A 125 -12.88 -0.82 -19.50
CA ASP A 125 -11.94 0.28 -19.71
C ASP A 125 -11.76 1.15 -18.45
N LYS A 126 -12.86 1.46 -17.75
CA LYS A 126 -12.81 2.22 -16.49
C LYS A 126 -12.09 1.45 -15.38
N LEU A 127 -12.35 0.15 -15.26
CA LEU A 127 -11.72 -0.72 -14.28
C LEU A 127 -10.21 -0.81 -14.50
N LEU A 128 -9.77 -1.06 -15.74
CA LEU A 128 -8.34 -1.12 -16.08
C LEU A 128 -7.63 0.21 -15.80
N LYS A 129 -8.25 1.35 -16.15
CA LYS A 129 -7.70 2.68 -15.82
C LYS A 129 -7.59 2.94 -14.32
N ALA A 130 -8.56 2.48 -13.53
CA ALA A 130 -8.50 2.63 -12.08
C ALA A 130 -7.38 1.77 -11.47
N ILE A 131 -7.19 0.55 -11.97
CA ILE A 131 -6.08 -0.31 -11.56
C ILE A 131 -4.73 0.31 -11.97
N GLU A 132 -4.62 0.82 -13.19
CA GLU A 132 -3.42 1.50 -13.68
C GLU A 132 -3.07 2.73 -12.84
N LEU A 133 -4.07 3.53 -12.47
CA LEU A 133 -3.89 4.67 -11.57
C LEU A 133 -3.30 4.24 -10.22
N VAL A 134 -3.83 3.16 -9.63
CA VAL A 134 -3.30 2.59 -8.38
C VAL A 134 -1.86 2.10 -8.59
N GLN A 135 -1.58 1.34 -9.66
CA GLN A 135 -0.24 0.81 -9.94
C GLN A 135 0.79 1.94 -10.09
N LEU A 136 0.46 3.00 -10.83
CA LEU A 136 1.36 4.13 -11.04
C LEU A 136 1.64 4.90 -9.75
N ASP A 137 0.62 5.14 -8.92
CA ASP A 137 0.81 5.78 -7.62
C ASP A 137 1.62 4.90 -6.66
N PHE A 138 1.35 3.58 -6.66
CA PHE A 138 1.99 2.61 -5.78
C PHE A 138 3.51 2.53 -6.01
N VAL A 139 3.99 2.74 -7.24
CA VAL A 139 5.44 2.85 -7.51
C VAL A 139 6.06 4.01 -6.74
N SER A 140 5.43 5.20 -6.77
CA SER A 140 5.95 6.37 -6.05
C SER A 140 5.76 6.24 -4.53
N HIS A 141 4.67 5.62 -4.10
CA HIS A 141 4.38 5.35 -2.69
C HIS A 141 5.48 4.46 -2.09
N VAL A 142 5.69 3.28 -2.67
CA VAL A 142 6.67 2.30 -2.20
C VAL A 142 8.10 2.84 -2.27
N ASP A 143 8.44 3.63 -3.29
CA ASP A 143 9.76 4.26 -3.38
C ASP A 143 10.01 5.20 -2.20
N LYS A 144 9.04 6.06 -1.84
CA LYS A 144 9.15 6.95 -0.68
C LYS A 144 9.31 6.17 0.62
N GLU A 145 8.57 5.07 0.78
CA GLU A 145 8.67 4.26 2.00
C GLU A 145 9.99 3.52 2.09
N ASN A 146 10.30 2.68 1.10
CA ASN A 146 11.48 1.82 1.11
C ASN A 146 12.78 2.61 1.10
N ASN A 147 12.84 3.70 0.33
CA ASN A 147 14.10 4.44 0.12
C ASN A 147 14.23 5.69 0.98
N THR A 148 13.18 6.12 1.69
CA THR A 148 13.24 7.30 2.58
C THR A 148 12.73 7.01 3.98
N VAL A 149 11.49 6.55 4.15
CA VAL A 149 10.88 6.36 5.47
C VAL A 149 11.57 5.24 6.25
N HIS A 150 11.75 4.06 5.66
CA HIS A 150 12.34 2.91 6.35
C HIS A 150 13.79 3.19 6.78
N PRO A 151 14.69 3.74 5.93
CA PRO A 151 16.04 4.09 6.36
C PRO A 151 16.05 5.12 7.49
N MET A 152 15.24 6.19 7.39
CA MET A 152 15.14 7.19 8.45
C MET A 152 14.63 6.58 9.76
N PHE A 153 13.65 5.69 9.70
CA PHE A 153 13.11 5.01 10.88
C PHE A 153 14.16 4.14 11.57
N ILE A 154 14.99 3.42 10.80
CA ILE A 154 16.10 2.61 11.32
C ILE A 154 17.12 3.50 12.04
N GLU A 155 17.47 4.65 11.46
CA GLU A 155 18.38 5.61 12.09
C GLU A 155 17.81 6.15 13.41
N LEU A 156 16.53 6.50 13.43
CA LEU A 156 15.82 6.97 14.62
C LEU A 156 15.82 5.92 15.74
N ILE A 157 15.56 4.65 15.42
CA ILE A 157 15.68 3.55 16.39
C ILE A 157 17.11 3.47 16.93
N ALA A 158 18.10 3.44 16.05
CA ALA A 158 19.50 3.28 16.44
C ALA A 158 19.99 4.43 17.34
N LEU A 159 19.52 5.66 17.11
CA LEU A 159 19.83 6.81 17.96
C LEU A 159 19.15 6.70 19.33
N SER A 160 17.90 6.23 19.39
CA SER A 160 17.16 6.09 20.66
C SER A 160 17.77 5.06 21.62
N GLN A 161 18.44 4.04 21.10
CA GLN A 161 19.10 2.97 21.85
C GLN A 161 20.49 3.36 22.40
N ARG A 162 21.07 4.47 21.93
CA ARG A 162 22.40 4.95 22.36
C ARG A 162 22.36 5.89 23.56
N ILE A 163 21.16 6.28 23.99
CA ILE A 163 20.89 7.16 25.14
C ILE A 163 20.55 6.28 26.35
#